data_AF-A0A430KYD4-F1
#
_entry.id   AF-A0A430KYD4-F1
#
_cell.length_a   1.000
_cell.length_b   1.000
_cell.length_c   1.000
_cell.angle_alpha   90.00
_cell.angle_beta   90.00
_cell.angle_gamma   90.00
#
_symmetry.space_group_name_H-M   'P 1'
#
loop_
_entity.id
_entity.type
_entity.pdbx_description
1 polymer ?
#
loop_
_entity_poly.entity_id
_entity_poly.type
_entity_poly.pdbx_seq_one_letter_code
_entity_poly.pdbx_strand_id
1 'polypeptide(L)'
;MTSLKPGLKTGPSLVVPAAFAATGYTTHFTDALAGLPEGFPEALDKPMTWTGAQFTQPSDYVYTLSNSDLQETENALWYFKALGLDGDLISRDNFPLPKLGLQLNKICRDVHHGKGFGLIRGLDVQKYSTEDMTLLYLGI
;
A
#
# COMPACT_ATOMS: atom_id res chain seq x y z
N MET A 1 -26.59 27.85 13.52
CA MET A 1 -25.56 28.44 12.63
C MET A 1 -24.20 27.92 13.06
N THR A 2 -23.30 27.73 12.09
CA THR A 2 -21.87 27.35 12.18
C THR A 2 -21.56 25.89 11.80
N SER A 3 -21.36 25.69 10.49
CA SER A 3 -20.74 24.49 9.90
C SER A 3 -19.28 24.82 9.57
N LEU A 4 -18.36 23.98 10.03
CA LEU A 4 -16.94 24.01 9.66
C LEU A 4 -16.75 23.56 8.20
N LYS A 5 -15.94 24.30 7.44
CA LYS A 5 -15.17 23.82 6.27
C LYS A 5 -13.82 23.30 6.77
N PRO A 6 -13.14 22.43 6.01
CA PRO A 6 -12.06 22.95 5.18
C PRO A 6 -12.08 22.42 3.74
N GLY A 7 -11.78 23.33 2.80
CA GLY A 7 -11.66 23.03 1.39
C GLY A 7 -10.34 22.34 1.06
N LEU A 8 -10.44 21.27 0.27
CA LEU A 8 -9.30 20.70 -0.45
C LEU A 8 -8.97 21.65 -1.61
N LYS A 9 -7.82 22.32 -1.52
CA LYS A 9 -7.32 23.15 -2.62
C LYS A 9 -6.79 22.21 -3.71
N THR A 10 -7.51 22.12 -4.82
CA THR A 10 -7.01 21.52 -6.05
C THR A 10 -5.91 22.44 -6.62
N GLY A 11 -4.65 22.04 -6.47
CA GLY A 11 -3.52 22.67 -7.15
C GLY A 11 -3.56 22.38 -8.66
N PRO A 12 -2.74 23.09 -9.48
CA PRO A 12 -2.78 22.94 -10.92
C PRO A 12 -2.37 21.51 -11.31
N SER A 13 -3.21 20.87 -12.13
CA SER A 13 -2.93 19.56 -12.72
C SER A 13 -1.70 19.69 -13.62
N LEU A 14 -0.57 19.14 -13.18
CA LEU A 14 0.65 19.08 -13.98
C LEU A 14 0.59 17.80 -14.81
N VAL A 15 0.33 17.97 -16.11
CA VAL A 15 0.48 16.93 -17.12
C VAL A 15 1.92 16.39 -17.04
N VAL A 16 2.08 15.12 -16.71
CA VAL A 16 3.37 14.45 -16.68
C VAL A 16 3.65 13.89 -18.07
N PRO A 17 4.62 14.41 -18.84
CA PRO A 17 5.01 13.78 -20.08
C PRO A 17 5.72 12.46 -19.80
N ALA A 18 5.31 11.40 -20.50
CA ALA A 18 5.94 10.09 -20.45
C ALA A 18 7.29 10.12 -21.20
N ALA A 19 8.35 10.58 -20.53
CA ALA A 19 9.70 10.47 -21.07
C ALA A 19 10.69 10.14 -19.95
N PHE A 20 10.90 8.85 -19.72
CA PHE A 20 12.02 8.36 -18.92
C PHE A 20 13.20 8.04 -19.83
N ALA A 21 14.36 8.62 -19.53
CA ALA A 21 15.63 8.32 -20.18
C ALA A 21 16.10 6.91 -19.79
N ALA A 22 16.02 5.96 -20.72
CA ALA A 22 16.59 4.63 -20.58
C ALA A 22 17.90 4.55 -21.39
N THR A 23 19.04 4.66 -20.72
CA THR A 23 20.34 4.27 -21.29
C THR A 23 20.49 2.76 -21.19
N GLY A 24 20.37 2.06 -22.33
CA GLY A 24 20.86 0.68 -22.46
C GLY A 24 19.92 -0.38 -23.04
N TYR A 25 18.75 -0.04 -23.58
CA TYR A 25 17.91 -0.99 -24.33
C TYR A 25 17.85 -0.60 -25.80
N THR A 26 18.28 -1.50 -26.68
CA THR A 26 18.27 -1.32 -28.13
C THR A 26 16.86 -0.96 -28.60
N THR A 27 16.76 0.22 -29.20
CA THR A 27 15.53 0.93 -29.49
C THR A 27 14.77 0.31 -30.67
N HIS A 28 13.67 -0.39 -30.39
CA HIS A 28 12.50 -0.40 -31.28
C HIS A 28 11.64 0.85 -31.05
N PHE A 29 12.27 2.02 -30.98
CA PHE A 29 11.62 3.33 -30.83
C PHE A 29 11.44 4.05 -32.18
N THR A 30 11.48 3.32 -33.30
CA THR A 30 11.16 3.89 -34.62
C THR A 30 9.65 3.97 -34.88
N ASP A 31 8.81 3.62 -33.91
CA ASP A 31 7.36 3.86 -33.95
C ASP A 31 6.96 5.12 -33.17
N ALA A 32 7.88 6.06 -33.03
CA ALA A 32 7.52 7.42 -32.67
C ALA A 32 6.83 8.05 -33.89
N LEU A 33 5.49 8.17 -33.83
CA LEU A 33 4.59 9.17 -34.45
C LEU A 33 3.23 8.64 -34.95
N ALA A 34 2.82 7.40 -34.64
CA ALA A 34 1.39 7.12 -34.59
C ALA A 34 0.87 7.67 -33.25
N GLY A 35 -0.11 8.57 -33.27
CA GLY A 35 -0.74 9.09 -32.04
C GLY A 35 -1.26 7.96 -31.13
N LEU A 36 -1.77 8.32 -29.95
CA LEU A 36 -2.40 7.33 -29.08
C LEU A 36 -3.46 6.53 -29.86
N PRO A 37 -3.54 5.19 -29.67
CA PRO A 37 -4.55 4.38 -30.33
C PRO A 37 -5.96 4.94 -30.11
N GLU A 38 -6.86 4.71 -31.06
CA GLU A 38 -8.26 5.11 -30.91
C GLU A 38 -8.84 4.53 -29.62
N GLY A 39 -9.42 5.40 -28.78
CA GLY A 39 -9.98 5.04 -27.47
C GLY A 39 -9.00 5.09 -26.29
N PHE A 40 -7.71 5.38 -26.50
CA PHE A 40 -6.77 5.63 -25.40
C PHE A 40 -6.87 7.07 -24.89
N PRO A 41 -6.85 7.29 -23.55
CA PRO A 41 -6.90 8.63 -22.99
C PRO A 41 -5.56 9.36 -23.17
N GLU A 42 -5.63 10.65 -23.52
CA GLU A 42 -4.45 11.53 -23.66
C GLU A 42 -3.75 11.83 -22.33
N ALA A 43 -4.51 11.77 -21.23
CA ALA A 43 -4.00 11.92 -19.88
C ALA A 43 -4.81 11.07 -18.90
N LEU A 44 -4.17 10.68 -17.80
CA LEU A 44 -4.82 10.03 -16.68
C LEU A 44 -4.86 11.01 -15.50
N ASP A 45 -6.03 11.15 -14.86
CA ASP A 45 -6.27 12.09 -13.76
C ASP A 45 -6.79 11.39 -12.49
N LYS A 46 -6.52 10.08 -12.37
CA LYS A 46 -7.01 9.25 -11.27
C LYS A 46 -6.04 9.24 -10.09
N PRO A 47 -6.48 8.86 -8.88
CA PRO A 47 -5.60 8.75 -7.69
C PRO A 47 -4.37 7.85 -7.87
N MET A 48 -4.45 6.89 -8.78
CA MET A 48 -3.35 5.98 -9.12
C MET A 48 -2.32 6.60 -10.08
N THR A 49 -2.60 7.80 -10.61
CA THR A 49 -1.72 8.52 -11.52
C THR A 49 -0.95 9.58 -10.75
N TRP A 50 0.21 9.20 -10.24
CA TRP A 50 1.07 10.06 -9.43
C TRP A 50 2.52 10.02 -9.89
N THR A 51 3.28 11.02 -9.48
CA THR A 51 4.75 11.01 -9.54
C THR A 51 5.31 10.93 -8.13
N GLY A 52 6.52 10.38 -7.97
CA GLY A 52 7.13 10.21 -6.64
C GLY A 52 7.24 11.53 -5.85
N ALA A 53 7.36 12.67 -6.54
CA ALA A 53 7.41 14.00 -5.95
C ALA A 53 6.13 14.38 -5.17
N GLN A 54 5.02 13.69 -5.38
CA GLN A 54 3.76 13.93 -4.66
C GLN A 54 3.78 13.37 -3.23
N PHE A 55 4.68 12.42 -2.91
CA PHE A 55 4.83 11.84 -1.58
C PHE A 55 6.07 12.39 -0.91
N THR A 56 5.89 13.49 -0.16
CA THR A 56 7.02 14.23 0.42
C THR A 56 7.33 13.79 1.84
N GLN A 57 6.35 13.23 2.55
CA GLN A 57 6.50 12.79 3.93
C GLN A 57 6.27 11.29 4.05
N PRO A 58 7.03 10.58 4.90
CA PRO A 58 6.76 9.17 5.17
C PRO A 58 5.33 8.92 5.65
N SER A 59 4.71 9.85 6.38
CA SER A 59 3.31 9.73 6.82
C SER A 59 2.30 9.59 5.68
N ASP A 60 2.68 9.94 4.45
CA ASP A 60 1.79 9.84 3.28
C ASP A 60 1.57 8.37 2.85
N TYR A 61 2.49 7.47 3.23
CA TYR A 61 2.47 6.07 2.80
C TYR A 61 2.98 5.05 3.84
N VAL A 62 3.52 5.49 4.97
CA VAL A 62 4.03 4.63 6.04
C VAL A 62 3.03 4.56 7.19
N TYR A 63 2.61 3.34 7.53
CA TYR A 63 1.90 3.02 8.76
C TYR A 63 2.88 2.35 9.74
N THR A 64 3.21 3.04 10.83
CA THR A 64 4.05 2.49 11.89
C THR A 64 3.17 1.81 12.93
N LEU A 65 3.35 0.51 13.11
CA LEU A 65 2.68 -0.29 14.13
C LEU A 65 2.95 0.29 15.51
N SER A 66 1.87 0.60 16.22
CA SER A 66 1.92 1.01 17.61
C SER A 66 2.22 -0.18 18.52
N ASN A 67 2.59 0.09 19.78
CA ASN A 67 2.74 -0.99 20.77
C ASN A 67 1.45 -1.81 20.95
N SER A 68 0.29 -1.17 20.80
CA SER A 68 -0.99 -1.91 20.83
C SER A 68 -1.19 -2.79 19.60
N ASP A 69 -0.75 -2.35 18.42
CA ASP A 69 -0.83 -3.17 17.19
C ASP A 69 0.10 -4.37 17.29
N LEU A 70 1.31 -4.17 17.83
CA LEU A 70 2.28 -5.24 18.06
C LEU A 70 1.74 -6.27 19.05
N GLN A 71 1.21 -5.83 20.19
CA GLN A 71 0.61 -6.73 21.18
C GLN A 71 -0.58 -7.52 20.60
N GLU A 72 -1.41 -6.86 19.79
CA GLU A 72 -2.53 -7.51 19.11
C GLU A 72 -2.06 -8.57 18.12
N THR A 73 -1.02 -8.27 17.33
CA THR A 73 -0.44 -9.20 16.35
C THR A 73 0.19 -10.41 17.05
N GLU A 74 0.89 -10.20 18.18
CA GLU A 74 1.44 -11.28 18.99
C GLU A 74 0.36 -12.16 19.59
N ASN A 75 -0.74 -11.59 20.08
CA ASN A 75 -1.87 -12.34 20.59
C ASN A 75 -2.53 -13.20 19.48
N ALA A 76 -2.66 -12.64 18.27
CA ALA A 76 -3.20 -13.36 17.12
C ALA A 76 -2.28 -14.52 16.69
N LEU A 77 -0.96 -14.30 16.68
CA LEU A 77 0.04 -15.34 16.42
C LEU A 77 -0.10 -16.50 17.42
N TRP A 78 -0.14 -16.21 18.73
CA TRP A 78 -0.28 -17.25 19.75
C TRP A 78 -1.61 -17.99 19.67
N TYR A 79 -2.69 -17.27 19.38
CA TYR A 79 -3.99 -17.89 19.15
C TYR A 79 -3.95 -18.86 17.96
N PHE A 80 -3.43 -18.44 16.81
CA PHE A 80 -3.32 -19.28 15.61
C PHE A 80 -2.47 -20.53 15.87
N LYS A 81 -1.30 -20.38 16.52
CA LYS A 81 -0.43 -21.51 16.87
C LYS A 81 -1.11 -22.52 17.78
N ALA A 82 -1.99 -22.07 18.69
CA ALA A 82 -2.74 -22.97 19.56
C ALA A 82 -3.78 -23.83 18.81
N LEU A 83 -4.17 -23.45 17.60
CA LEU A 83 -5.07 -24.24 16.75
C LEU A 83 -4.36 -25.43 16.09
N GLY A 84 -3.02 -25.43 16.04
CA GLY A 84 -2.23 -26.50 15.42
C GLY A 84 -2.46 -26.64 13.91
N LEU A 85 -2.85 -25.55 13.24
CA LEU A 85 -3.08 -25.51 11.80
C LEU A 85 -1.79 -25.16 11.06
N ASP A 86 -1.68 -25.62 9.82
CA ASP A 86 -0.62 -25.21 8.90
C ASP A 86 -0.82 -23.74 8.47
N GLY A 87 0.28 -23.03 8.23
CA GLY A 87 0.25 -21.57 7.97
C GLY A 87 -0.54 -21.16 6.72
N ASP A 88 -0.69 -22.04 5.73
CA ASP A 88 -1.50 -21.81 4.54
C ASP A 88 -3.01 -21.75 4.83
N LEU A 89 -3.43 -22.20 6.02
CA LEU A 89 -4.81 -22.12 6.51
C LEU A 89 -5.09 -20.83 7.30
N ILE A 90 -4.15 -19.89 7.38
CA ILE A 90 -4.40 -18.57 7.99
C ILE A 90 -5.55 -17.85 7.28
N SER A 91 -6.45 -17.28 8.08
CA SER A 91 -7.60 -16.52 7.63
C SER A 91 -7.98 -15.44 8.65
N ARG A 92 -8.87 -14.52 8.25
CA ARG A 92 -9.38 -13.48 9.17
C ARG A 92 -10.11 -14.05 10.39
N ASP A 93 -10.64 -15.27 10.29
CA ASP A 93 -11.41 -15.90 11.37
C ASP A 93 -10.49 -16.56 12.42
N ASN A 94 -9.32 -17.01 12.01
CA ASN A 94 -8.37 -17.71 12.88
C ASN A 94 -7.09 -16.90 13.20
N PHE A 95 -6.95 -15.69 12.66
CA PHE A 95 -5.91 -14.73 12.99
C PHE A 95 -6.55 -13.35 13.34
N PRO A 96 -7.08 -13.18 14.57
CA PRO A 96 -7.94 -12.06 14.89
C PRO A 96 -7.17 -10.75 15.11
N LEU A 97 -7.46 -9.74 14.28
CA LEU A 97 -6.92 -8.38 14.38
C LEU A 97 -8.05 -7.32 14.45
N PRO A 98 -8.89 -7.30 15.50
CA PRO A 98 -10.07 -6.42 15.59
C PRO A 98 -9.78 -4.91 15.46
N LYS A 99 -8.62 -4.42 15.90
CA LYS A 99 -8.24 -3.00 15.78
C LYS A 99 -7.30 -2.77 14.60
N LEU A 100 -6.18 -3.49 14.54
CA LEU A 100 -5.20 -3.36 13.47
C LEU A 100 -5.82 -3.67 12.10
N GLY A 101 -6.71 -4.67 12.01
CA GLY A 101 -7.40 -5.03 10.77
C GLY A 101 -8.21 -3.88 10.16
N LEU A 102 -8.72 -2.94 10.98
CA LEU A 102 -9.40 -1.74 10.47
C LEU A 102 -8.43 -0.79 9.76
N GLN A 103 -7.17 -0.71 10.20
CA GLN A 103 -6.13 0.09 9.55
C GLN A 103 -5.61 -0.62 8.30
N LEU A 104 -5.39 -1.95 8.37
CA LEU A 104 -5.01 -2.76 7.21
C LEU A 104 -6.05 -2.65 6.08
N ASN A 105 -7.34 -2.63 6.41
CA ASN A 105 -8.40 -2.40 5.42
C ASN A 105 -8.34 -1.01 4.77
N LYS A 106 -7.89 0.03 5.49
CA LYS A 106 -7.66 1.36 4.90
C LYS A 106 -6.48 1.32 3.93
N ILE A 107 -5.38 0.68 4.33
CA ILE A 107 -4.19 0.51 3.50
C ILE A 107 -4.54 -0.29 2.23
N CYS A 108 -5.30 -1.39 2.37
CA CYS A 108 -5.79 -2.18 1.25
C CYS A 108 -6.61 -1.33 0.27
N ARG A 109 -7.51 -0.46 0.76
CA ARG A 109 -8.24 0.47 -0.11
C ARG A 109 -7.32 1.47 -0.82
N ASP A 110 -6.33 2.02 -0.12
CA ASP A 110 -5.34 2.93 -0.73
C ASP A 110 -4.51 2.22 -1.82
N VAL A 111 -4.23 0.93 -1.65
CA VAL A 111 -3.56 0.11 -2.66
C VAL A 111 -4.46 -0.12 -3.87
N HIS A 112 -5.72 -0.54 -3.68
CA HIS A 112 -6.58 -0.87 -4.84
C HIS A 112 -7.21 0.34 -5.54
N HIS A 113 -7.43 1.44 -4.82
CA HIS A 113 -8.19 2.59 -5.32
C HIS A 113 -7.48 3.94 -5.19
N GLY A 114 -6.34 3.98 -4.51
CA GLY A 114 -5.55 5.18 -4.28
C GLY A 114 -4.20 5.11 -4.96
N LYS A 115 -3.16 5.35 -4.18
CA LYS A 115 -1.75 5.42 -4.61
C LYS A 115 -1.16 4.09 -5.08
N GLY A 116 -1.79 2.94 -4.85
CA GLY A 116 -1.24 1.67 -5.35
C GLY A 116 -0.18 1.02 -4.46
N PHE A 117 0.18 1.62 -3.33
CA PHE A 117 1.18 1.08 -2.41
C PHE A 117 0.98 1.57 -0.97
N GLY A 118 1.60 0.89 -0.02
CA GLY A 118 1.70 1.29 1.37
C GLY A 118 2.88 0.56 2.03
N LEU A 119 3.40 1.11 3.11
CA LEU A 119 4.51 0.52 3.85
C LEU A 119 4.13 0.37 5.32
N ILE A 120 4.08 -0.87 5.81
CA ILE A 120 3.89 -1.15 7.23
C ILE A 120 5.27 -1.32 7.88
N ARG A 121 5.51 -0.67 9.02
CA ARG A 121 6.76 -0.75 9.79
C ARG A 121 6.50 -1.06 11.25
N GLY A 122 7.48 -1.63 11.94
CA GLY A 122 7.47 -1.79 13.40
C GLY A 122 7.65 -3.22 13.89
N LEU A 123 7.55 -4.23 13.01
CA LEU A 123 7.92 -5.60 13.35
C LEU A 123 9.43 -5.72 13.51
N ASP A 124 9.87 -6.22 14.66
CA ASP A 124 11.27 -6.52 14.95
C ASP A 124 11.58 -7.97 14.58
N VAL A 125 12.24 -8.16 13.43
CA VAL A 125 12.54 -9.48 12.87
C VAL A 125 13.42 -10.34 13.76
N GLN A 126 14.16 -9.74 14.71
CA GLN A 126 15.07 -10.46 15.60
C GLN A 126 14.35 -11.09 16.81
N LYS A 127 13.10 -10.69 17.06
CA LYS A 127 12.30 -11.22 18.18
C LYS A 127 11.59 -12.54 17.87
N TYR A 128 11.45 -12.87 16.60
CA TYR A 128 10.62 -13.98 16.15
C TYR A 128 11.48 -15.07 15.50
N SER A 129 11.07 -16.32 15.67
CA SER A 129 11.60 -17.39 14.84
C SER A 129 11.22 -17.17 13.37
N THR A 130 11.91 -17.79 12.42
CA THR A 130 11.55 -17.71 10.99
C THR A 130 10.10 -18.15 10.75
N GLU A 131 9.66 -19.19 11.46
CA GLU A 131 8.29 -19.70 11.39
C GLU A 131 7.30 -18.65 11.92
N ASP A 132 7.52 -18.11 13.12
CA ASP A 132 6.66 -17.08 13.70
C ASP A 132 6.59 -15.84 12.81
N MET A 133 7.73 -15.42 12.25
CA MET A 133 7.78 -14.28 11.33
C MET A 133 6.98 -14.53 10.06
N THR A 134 7.00 -15.76 9.55
CA THR A 134 6.21 -16.16 8.39
C THR A 134 4.72 -16.09 8.70
N LEU A 135 4.30 -16.61 9.87
CA LEU A 135 2.90 -16.54 10.30
C LEU A 135 2.44 -15.09 10.51
N LEU A 136 3.29 -14.22 11.06
CA LEU A 136 3.00 -12.79 11.19
C LEU A 136 2.79 -12.12 9.82
N TYR A 137 3.61 -12.43 8.83
CA TYR A 137 3.44 -11.90 7.47
C TYR A 137 2.21 -12.45 6.74
N LEU A 138 1.81 -13.68 7.02
CA LEU A 138 0.60 -14.27 6.44
C LEU A 138 -0.68 -13.73 7.10
N GLY A 139 -0.63 -13.44 8.40
CA GLY A 139 -1.76 -12.94 9.18
C GLY A 139 -2.06 -11.45 8.98
N ILE A 140 -1.06 -10.65 8.61
CA ILE A 140 -1.17 -9.21 8.31
C ILE A 140 -1.48 -8.98 6.83
#